data_AF-A0A929P502-F1
#
_entry.id   AF-A0A929P502-F1
#
_cell.length_a   1.000
_cell.length_b   1.000
_cell.length_c   1.000
_cell.angle_alpha   90.00
_cell.angle_beta   90.00
_cell.angle_gamma   90.00
#
_symmetry.space_group_name_H-M   'P 1'
#
loop_
_entity.id
_entity.type
_entity.pdbx_description
1 polymer ?
#
loop_
_entity_poly.entity_id
_entity_poly.type
_entity_poly.pdbx_seq_one_letter_code
_entity_poly.pdbx_strand_id
1 'polypeptide(L)'
;LALVYLIKRFYKTEWKGNWRKHFSVDEVNGYPGHELKYDGRKMVTSYLRVGVSSNGTWRIYKLRQDFVAATKVQTEDDITASTVVPASYIDGELNQRYSNPSVKLVKNCENRLFQRPDDAINRGLDTQTESDLAEDGNFISNFEPLTSADARELVEDAINFQEYSRPMQQLICRAAESEGQYFVSSAHPRIVDGEHSKNVRYLQKRPDLANPRSLYLARTGTRLSRGLTLEQPVHFPVNAVLQGRRNNPEDKKAGIRPLAVYNPIHYQELPELFMDLICSLTGKSPSTTGAGSEGALTKGPFNALSTTADLNNALVSFILCDYAGYSSAAGYIGVQRRVDHDISMLIPEIWCRLPIKQRDPKYLIKNGYLEKIEDFKYEGNPVNASRLGYRITEKFVHAFFGKVFDSPTTVFDEEMLRPETQGMDAYVDGINNIVEAQQKVARAYFEDGSIDDACPPLRVVLNIMANGEYEGKTIDDPSLREMFTLDYLLKSDWYKERLVIKQQRDAALWQMNRDYIEHKLDDSSESDTGAWAALQDRMENAEAMLEWVNSDSYLERLQGTLGADWIHRGQG
;
A
#
# COMPACT_ATOMS: atom_id res chain seq x y z
N LEU A 1 -12.56 32.75 -7.23
CA LEU A 1 -12.57 31.86 -8.42
C LEU A 1 -13.64 30.77 -8.37
N ALA A 2 -13.84 30.06 -7.25
CA ALA A 2 -14.80 28.96 -7.13
C ALA A 2 -16.23 29.24 -7.67
N LEU A 3 -16.81 30.42 -7.40
CA LEU A 3 -18.14 30.81 -7.92
C LEU A 3 -18.14 30.98 -9.45
N VAL A 4 -17.04 31.49 -10.03
CA VAL A 4 -16.92 31.66 -11.48
C VAL A 4 -16.92 30.31 -12.19
N TYR A 5 -16.25 29.29 -11.64
CA TYR A 5 -16.27 27.93 -12.20
C TYR A 5 -17.65 27.29 -12.12
N LEU A 6 -18.41 27.54 -11.05
CA LEU A 6 -19.80 27.10 -10.95
C LEU A 6 -20.68 27.80 -12.01
N ILE A 7 -20.57 29.12 -12.16
CA ILE A 7 -21.31 29.84 -13.20
C ILE A 7 -20.95 29.30 -14.59
N LYS A 8 -19.65 29.08 -14.86
CA LYS A 8 -19.18 28.53 -16.14
C LYS A 8 -19.76 27.14 -16.42
N ARG A 9 -19.83 26.26 -15.41
CA ARG A 9 -20.37 24.90 -15.54
C ARG A 9 -21.84 24.87 -15.93
N PHE A 10 -22.64 25.81 -15.41
CA PHE A 10 -24.08 25.87 -15.65
C PHE A 10 -24.48 26.85 -16.75
N TYR A 11 -23.54 27.67 -17.25
CA TYR A 11 -23.80 28.66 -18.28
C TYR A 11 -24.40 28.02 -19.53
N LYS A 12 -25.54 28.55 -19.97
CA LYS A 12 -26.16 28.20 -21.25
C LYS A 12 -26.04 29.36 -22.23
N THR A 13 -25.73 29.05 -23.49
CA THR A 13 -25.46 30.06 -24.53
C THR A 13 -26.68 30.94 -24.81
N GLU A 14 -27.88 30.40 -24.62
CA GLU A 14 -29.17 31.08 -24.78
C GLU A 14 -29.36 32.24 -23.79
N TRP A 15 -28.60 32.27 -22.70
CA TRP A 15 -28.67 33.36 -21.72
C TRP A 15 -28.11 34.67 -22.26
N LYS A 16 -27.29 34.65 -23.33
CA LYS A 16 -26.73 35.84 -23.99
C LYS A 16 -26.14 36.86 -23.00
N GLY A 17 -25.39 36.37 -22.01
CA GLY A 17 -24.80 37.21 -20.95
C GLY A 17 -25.69 37.48 -19.73
N ASN A 18 -27.00 37.21 -19.79
CA ASN A 18 -27.94 37.39 -18.67
C ASN A 18 -27.93 36.21 -17.67
N TRP A 19 -26.75 35.68 -17.35
CA TRP A 19 -26.62 34.53 -16.43
C TRP A 19 -27.00 34.88 -14.99
N ARG A 20 -26.84 36.14 -14.57
CA ARG A 20 -27.01 36.56 -13.17
C ARG A 20 -28.41 36.27 -12.61
N LYS A 21 -29.47 36.35 -13.44
CA LYS A 21 -30.86 36.10 -13.01
C LYS A 21 -31.11 34.63 -12.60
N HIS A 22 -30.25 33.71 -13.03
CA HIS A 22 -30.37 32.28 -12.76
C HIS A 22 -29.69 31.87 -11.46
N PHE A 23 -28.93 32.78 -10.82
CA PHE A 23 -28.20 32.50 -9.59
C PHE A 23 -28.64 33.42 -8.47
N SER A 24 -29.02 32.83 -7.34
CA SER A 24 -29.48 33.56 -6.16
C SER A 24 -29.01 32.88 -4.88
N VAL A 25 -29.29 33.52 -3.75
CA VAL A 25 -29.32 32.91 -2.42
C VAL A 25 -30.71 33.18 -1.84
N ASP A 26 -31.17 32.34 -0.93
CA ASP A 26 -32.42 32.64 -0.20
C ASP A 26 -32.19 33.78 0.80
N GLU A 27 -33.27 34.41 1.23
CA GLU A 27 -33.28 35.20 2.46
C GLU A 27 -33.68 34.29 3.62
N VAL A 28 -32.78 34.13 4.59
CA VAL A 28 -32.98 33.30 5.79
C VAL A 28 -33.06 34.23 6.99
N ASN A 29 -34.23 34.30 7.64
CA ASN A 29 -34.50 35.17 8.78
C ASN A 29 -34.18 36.67 8.51
N GLY A 30 -34.42 37.16 7.29
CA GLY A 30 -34.16 38.54 6.91
C GLY A 30 -32.72 38.84 6.46
N TYR A 31 -31.85 37.81 6.38
CA TYR A 31 -30.47 37.95 5.94
C TYR A 31 -30.20 37.09 4.70
N PRO A 32 -29.36 37.55 3.75
CA PRO A 32 -28.94 36.71 2.63
C PRO A 32 -28.25 35.44 3.13
N GLY A 33 -28.74 34.29 2.67
CA GLY A 33 -28.16 32.98 2.96
C GLY A 33 -26.79 32.79 2.32
N HIS A 34 -26.12 31.71 2.70
CA HIS A 34 -24.76 31.39 2.24
C HIS A 34 -24.72 30.31 1.14
N GLU A 35 -25.89 29.81 0.71
CA GLU A 35 -26.01 28.70 -0.23
C GLU A 35 -26.41 29.20 -1.62
N LEU A 36 -25.49 29.08 -2.57
CA LEU A 36 -25.77 29.43 -3.96
C LEU A 36 -26.86 28.51 -4.54
N LYS A 37 -27.83 29.09 -5.23
CA LYS A 37 -28.88 28.39 -5.96
C LYS A 37 -28.78 28.63 -7.46
N TYR A 38 -29.17 27.62 -8.23
CA TYR A 38 -29.41 27.70 -9.67
C TYR A 38 -30.90 27.46 -9.93
N ASP A 39 -31.60 28.46 -10.48
CA ASP A 39 -33.05 28.44 -10.73
C ASP A 39 -33.85 27.94 -9.50
N GLY A 40 -33.51 28.47 -8.31
CA GLY A 40 -34.16 28.13 -7.03
C GLY A 40 -33.71 26.83 -6.37
N ARG A 41 -32.90 26.01 -7.04
CA ARG A 41 -32.37 24.74 -6.51
C ARG A 41 -31.00 24.94 -5.87
N LYS A 42 -30.80 24.39 -4.67
CA LYS A 42 -29.51 24.40 -3.98
C LYS A 42 -28.44 23.72 -4.83
N MET A 43 -27.33 24.42 -5.02
CA MET A 43 -26.16 23.88 -5.69
C MET A 43 -25.43 22.90 -4.78
N VAL A 44 -25.24 21.67 -5.25
CA VAL A 44 -24.44 20.65 -4.57
C VAL A 44 -23.06 20.60 -5.20
N THR A 45 -22.02 20.61 -4.37
CA THR A 45 -20.63 20.43 -4.79
C THR A 45 -20.02 19.24 -4.07
N SER A 46 -18.99 18.66 -4.66
CA SER A 46 -18.28 17.52 -4.06
C SER A 46 -17.26 18.01 -3.04
N TYR A 47 -17.17 17.30 -1.94
CA TYR A 47 -16.23 17.56 -0.86
C TYR A 47 -15.55 16.28 -0.41
N LEU A 48 -14.41 16.41 0.23
CA LEU A 48 -13.70 15.31 0.87
C LEU A 48 -13.33 15.72 2.29
N ARG A 49 -13.51 14.80 3.25
CA ARG A 49 -13.05 14.98 4.62
C ARG A 49 -11.54 14.75 4.67
N VAL A 50 -10.79 15.68 5.26
CA VAL A 50 -9.36 15.52 5.54
C VAL A 50 -9.11 15.82 7.00
N GLY A 51 -9.36 14.81 7.83
CA GLY A 51 -9.21 14.84 9.26
C GLY A 51 -10.39 15.40 10.04
N VAL A 52 -10.25 15.31 11.36
CA VAL A 52 -11.25 15.72 12.34
C VAL A 52 -10.60 16.73 13.30
N SER A 53 -11.36 17.77 13.65
CA SER A 53 -10.94 18.77 14.63
C SER A 53 -10.99 18.20 16.06
N SER A 54 -10.29 18.82 17.00
CA SER A 54 -10.24 18.39 18.40
C SER A 54 -11.62 18.30 19.08
N ASN A 55 -12.58 19.10 18.63
CA ASN A 55 -13.97 19.06 19.10
C ASN A 55 -14.87 18.05 18.36
N GLY A 56 -14.31 17.19 17.49
CA GLY A 56 -15.05 16.20 16.70
C GLY A 56 -15.61 16.71 15.36
N THR A 57 -15.46 18.00 15.04
CA THR A 57 -15.98 18.57 13.79
C THR A 57 -15.16 18.09 12.59
N TRP A 58 -15.83 17.63 11.53
CA TRP A 58 -15.19 17.22 10.30
C TRP A 58 -14.52 18.39 9.58
N ARG A 59 -13.29 18.19 9.10
CA ARG A 59 -12.60 19.16 8.23
C ARG A 59 -12.93 18.80 6.77
N ILE A 60 -13.82 19.56 6.17
CA ILE A 60 -14.39 19.25 4.85
C ILE A 60 -13.83 20.24 3.81
N TYR A 61 -13.24 19.72 2.74
CA TYR A 61 -12.61 20.53 1.70
C TYR A 61 -13.27 20.32 0.35
N LYS A 62 -13.52 21.42 -0.35
CA LYS A 62 -14.19 21.41 -1.64
C LYS A 62 -13.25 20.87 -2.73
N LEU A 63 -13.73 19.86 -3.45
CA LEU A 63 -13.04 19.32 -4.62
C LEU A 63 -13.25 20.25 -5.82
N ARG A 64 -12.32 20.18 -6.78
CA ARG A 64 -12.46 20.93 -8.03
C ARG A 64 -13.73 20.57 -8.78
N GLN A 65 -14.26 21.53 -9.53
CA GLN A 65 -15.47 21.32 -10.34
C GLN A 65 -15.29 20.25 -11.43
N ASP A 66 -14.07 20.06 -11.89
CA ASP A 66 -13.66 19.07 -12.89
C ASP A 66 -12.98 17.84 -12.26
N PHE A 67 -12.96 17.73 -10.93
CA PHE A 67 -12.43 16.54 -10.27
C PHE A 67 -13.38 15.36 -10.45
N VAL A 68 -12.80 14.26 -10.93
CA VAL A 68 -13.40 12.94 -10.92
C VAL A 68 -12.37 12.01 -10.29
N ALA A 69 -12.80 11.17 -9.34
CA ALA A 69 -11.94 10.17 -8.70
C ALA A 69 -11.30 9.26 -9.76
N ALA A 70 -10.05 8.84 -9.49
CA ALA A 70 -9.34 7.94 -10.39
C ALA A 70 -10.04 6.58 -10.42
N THR A 71 -10.20 6.02 -11.62
CA THR A 71 -10.58 4.62 -11.76
C THR A 71 -9.44 3.74 -11.29
N LYS A 72 -9.68 2.96 -10.25
CA LYS A 72 -8.71 2.03 -9.68
C LYS A 72 -9.09 0.61 -10.05
N VAL A 73 -8.10 -0.16 -10.50
CA VAL A 73 -8.20 -1.61 -10.68
C VAL A 73 -7.21 -2.22 -9.70
N GLN A 74 -7.71 -3.02 -8.77
CA GLN A 74 -6.87 -3.63 -7.74
C GLN A 74 -5.87 -4.60 -8.37
N THR A 75 -4.60 -4.51 -7.98
CA THR A 75 -3.52 -5.40 -8.44
C THR A 75 -3.01 -6.33 -7.33
N GLU A 76 -3.17 -5.93 -6.08
CA GLU A 76 -2.64 -6.52 -4.84
C GLU A 76 -3.65 -6.30 -3.70
N ASP A 77 -3.60 -7.12 -2.65
CA ASP A 77 -4.35 -6.91 -1.41
C ASP A 77 -3.51 -7.40 -0.20
N ASP A 78 -3.55 -8.69 0.13
CA ASP A 78 -2.83 -9.29 1.26
C ASP A 78 -1.66 -10.18 0.77
N ILE A 79 -1.95 -11.22 -0.03
CA ILE A 79 -0.90 -12.15 -0.50
C ILE A 79 -0.49 -11.82 -1.94
N THR A 80 0.75 -11.37 -2.11
CA THR A 80 1.30 -10.95 -3.40
C THR A 80 2.56 -11.71 -3.79
N ALA A 81 2.58 -12.22 -5.02
CA ALA A 81 3.79 -12.66 -5.69
C ALA A 81 4.38 -11.50 -6.51
N SER A 82 5.70 -11.33 -6.47
CA SER A 82 6.37 -10.29 -7.26
C SER A 82 7.70 -10.77 -7.83
N THR A 83 8.12 -10.16 -8.93
CA THR A 83 9.44 -10.37 -9.53
C THR A 83 10.01 -9.05 -10.02
N VAL A 84 11.34 -8.96 -10.07
CA VAL A 84 12.06 -7.83 -10.66
C VAL A 84 12.77 -8.33 -11.90
N VAL A 85 12.48 -7.67 -13.03
CA VAL A 85 13.09 -7.97 -14.32
C VAL A 85 13.76 -6.72 -14.88
N PRO A 86 14.90 -6.86 -15.59
CA PRO A 86 15.44 -5.78 -16.40
C PRO A 86 14.39 -5.27 -17.37
N ALA A 87 14.31 -3.94 -17.55
CA ALA A 87 13.37 -3.34 -18.49
C ALA A 87 13.58 -3.84 -19.94
N SER A 88 14.81 -4.24 -20.28
CA SER A 88 15.17 -4.82 -21.58
C SER A 88 14.49 -6.16 -21.88
N TYR A 89 14.01 -6.89 -20.87
CA TYR A 89 13.29 -8.15 -21.09
C TYR A 89 11.92 -7.96 -21.73
N ILE A 90 11.32 -6.79 -21.54
CA ILE A 90 9.98 -6.42 -21.98
C ILE A 90 10.03 -5.06 -22.70
N ASP A 91 11.10 -4.86 -23.47
CA ASP A 91 11.31 -3.65 -24.23
C ASP A 91 10.19 -3.44 -25.26
N GLY A 92 9.81 -2.19 -25.46
CA GLY A 92 8.67 -1.82 -26.30
C GLY A 92 7.28 -2.06 -25.67
N GLU A 93 7.17 -2.79 -24.55
CA GLU A 93 5.87 -3.08 -23.89
C GLU A 93 5.56 -2.12 -22.72
N LEU A 94 6.59 -1.43 -22.24
CA LEU A 94 6.52 -0.50 -21.12
C LEU A 94 6.13 0.92 -21.54
N ASN A 95 5.73 1.72 -20.53
CA ASN A 95 5.51 3.15 -20.74
C ASN A 95 6.88 3.86 -20.83
N GLN A 96 7.24 4.32 -22.02
CA GLN A 96 8.51 5.00 -22.35
C GLN A 96 8.80 6.28 -21.54
N ARG A 97 7.81 6.79 -20.78
CA ARG A 97 8.03 7.93 -19.87
C ARG A 97 8.76 7.54 -18.58
N TYR A 98 8.89 6.25 -18.29
CA TYR A 98 9.70 5.72 -17.21
C TYR A 98 11.03 5.19 -17.76
N SER A 99 12.11 5.41 -17.02
CA SER A 99 13.48 5.04 -17.41
C SER A 99 14.15 4.15 -16.38
N ASN A 100 13.37 3.51 -15.51
CA ASN A 100 13.88 2.61 -14.48
C ASN A 100 14.60 1.42 -15.16
N PRO A 101 15.82 1.04 -14.71
CA PRO A 101 16.61 0.01 -15.37
C PRO A 101 16.02 -1.38 -15.18
N SER A 102 15.42 -1.64 -14.02
CA SER A 102 14.57 -2.79 -13.76
C SER A 102 13.18 -2.37 -13.30
N VAL A 103 12.20 -3.23 -13.47
CA VAL A 103 10.82 -2.98 -13.02
C VAL A 103 10.29 -4.14 -12.19
N LYS A 104 9.47 -3.80 -11.18
CA LYS A 104 8.77 -4.79 -10.38
C LYS A 104 7.40 -5.10 -11.00
N LEU A 105 7.16 -6.38 -11.23
CA LEU A 105 5.86 -6.92 -11.64
C LEU A 105 5.23 -7.64 -10.46
N VAL A 106 3.92 -7.50 -10.33
CA VAL A 106 3.15 -8.01 -9.18
C VAL A 106 1.94 -8.82 -9.64
N LYS A 107 1.52 -9.75 -8.80
CA LYS A 107 0.32 -10.54 -8.98
C LYS A 107 -0.27 -10.90 -7.62
N ASN A 108 -1.53 -10.52 -7.41
CA ASN A 108 -2.31 -11.06 -6.29
C ASN A 108 -2.47 -12.59 -6.45
N CYS A 109 -2.07 -13.35 -5.43
CA CYS A 109 -2.13 -14.80 -5.39
C CYS A 109 -3.57 -15.33 -5.18
N GLU A 110 -4.45 -14.48 -4.67
CA GLU A 110 -5.77 -14.83 -4.18
C GLU A 110 -6.84 -14.49 -5.22
N ASN A 111 -7.85 -15.35 -5.36
CA ASN A 111 -9.05 -15.07 -6.16
C ASN A 111 -10.22 -14.54 -5.30
N ARG A 112 -10.14 -14.70 -3.98
CA ARG A 112 -11.08 -14.18 -3.00
C ARG A 112 -10.30 -13.62 -1.80
N LEU A 113 -10.79 -12.54 -1.23
CA LEU A 113 -10.12 -11.76 -0.18
C LEU A 113 -10.86 -11.95 1.14
N PHE A 114 -10.14 -12.29 2.21
CA PHE A 114 -10.74 -12.61 3.52
C PHE A 114 -11.01 -11.36 4.36
N GLN A 115 -11.98 -10.56 3.90
CA GLN A 115 -12.29 -9.25 4.46
C GLN A 115 -12.79 -9.31 5.90
N ARG A 116 -12.45 -8.28 6.68
CA ARG A 116 -13.01 -8.00 8.01
C ARG A 116 -13.79 -6.68 7.97
N PRO A 117 -15.10 -6.71 7.70
CA PRO A 117 -15.89 -5.49 7.53
C PRO A 117 -16.30 -4.89 8.88
N ASP A 118 -15.37 -4.19 9.53
CA ASP A 118 -15.57 -3.58 10.86
C ASP A 118 -16.75 -2.58 10.87
N ASP A 119 -16.99 -1.87 9.76
CA ASP A 119 -18.02 -0.84 9.65
C ASP A 119 -19.43 -1.38 9.29
N ALA A 120 -19.53 -2.63 8.81
CA ALA A 120 -20.78 -3.21 8.31
C ALA A 120 -21.82 -3.48 9.41
N ILE A 121 -21.41 -3.46 10.68
CA ILE A 121 -22.35 -3.50 11.82
C ILE A 121 -23.32 -2.30 11.80
N ASN A 122 -22.89 -1.18 11.21
CA ASN A 122 -23.71 0.01 11.04
C ASN A 122 -24.48 -0.10 9.71
N ARG A 123 -25.80 -0.32 9.82
CA ARG A 123 -26.70 -0.56 8.68
C ARG A 123 -26.55 0.52 7.60
N GLY A 124 -26.35 0.09 6.36
CA GLY A 124 -26.23 0.95 5.18
C GLY A 124 -24.95 1.79 5.09
N LEU A 125 -24.03 1.70 6.06
CA LEU A 125 -22.76 2.41 6.00
C LEU A 125 -21.80 1.75 5.02
N ASP A 126 -21.58 0.44 5.16
CA ASP A 126 -20.75 -0.36 4.25
C ASP A 126 -21.61 -1.04 3.20
N THR A 127 -21.97 -0.27 2.17
CA THR A 127 -22.80 -0.76 1.07
C THR A 127 -22.11 -1.83 0.23
N GLN A 128 -20.77 -1.91 0.25
CA GLN A 128 -20.05 -2.93 -0.49
C GLN A 128 -20.19 -4.27 0.22
N THR A 129 -19.91 -4.33 1.52
CA THR A 129 -20.09 -5.56 2.31
C THR A 129 -21.53 -6.04 2.27
N GLU A 130 -22.51 -5.13 2.41
CA GLU A 130 -23.92 -5.51 2.35
C GLU A 130 -24.34 -6.05 0.98
N SER A 131 -23.80 -5.49 -0.11
CA SER A 131 -23.99 -6.03 -1.45
C SER A 131 -23.34 -7.40 -1.58
N ASP A 132 -22.10 -7.56 -1.13
CA ASP A 132 -21.35 -8.80 -1.24
C ASP A 132 -22.02 -9.93 -0.44
N LEU A 133 -22.41 -9.69 0.82
CA LEU A 133 -23.07 -10.67 1.69
C LEU A 133 -24.45 -11.11 1.15
N ALA A 134 -25.11 -10.27 0.35
CA ALA A 134 -26.38 -10.58 -0.28
C ALA A 134 -26.26 -11.47 -1.54
N GLU A 135 -25.04 -11.70 -2.03
CA GLU A 135 -24.77 -12.63 -3.12
C GLU A 135 -24.80 -14.11 -2.67
N ASP A 136 -25.07 -15.00 -3.63
CA ASP A 136 -25.03 -16.45 -3.41
C ASP A 136 -23.59 -16.99 -3.51
N GLY A 137 -23.34 -18.15 -2.89
CA GLY A 137 -22.03 -18.84 -3.00
C GLY A 137 -20.90 -18.17 -2.23
N ASN A 138 -21.24 -17.45 -1.16
CA ASN A 138 -20.29 -16.86 -0.23
C ASN A 138 -19.80 -17.86 0.81
N PHE A 139 -18.52 -17.75 1.17
CA PHE A 139 -18.01 -18.29 2.41
C PHE A 139 -18.04 -17.19 3.46
N ILE A 140 -18.75 -17.42 4.56
CA ILE A 140 -19.01 -16.45 5.62
C ILE A 140 -18.62 -17.07 6.96
N SER A 141 -18.03 -16.28 7.85
CA SER A 141 -17.61 -16.73 9.18
C SER A 141 -17.85 -15.64 10.22
N ASN A 142 -18.16 -16.07 11.45
CA ASN A 142 -18.42 -15.21 12.61
C ASN A 142 -19.60 -14.23 12.48
N PHE A 143 -20.65 -14.62 11.76
CA PHE A 143 -21.97 -13.98 11.80
C PHE A 143 -22.99 -14.87 12.52
N GLU A 144 -24.04 -14.29 13.07
CA GLU A 144 -25.17 -15.05 13.64
C GLU A 144 -25.94 -15.78 12.54
N PRO A 145 -26.31 -17.06 12.74
CA PRO A 145 -27.19 -17.79 11.83
C PRO A 145 -28.66 -17.42 12.09
N LEU A 146 -29.15 -16.41 11.39
CA LEU A 146 -30.52 -15.91 11.53
C LEU A 146 -31.52 -16.76 10.76
N THR A 147 -32.77 -16.81 11.23
CA THR A 147 -33.87 -17.63 10.72
C THR A 147 -34.96 -16.80 10.01
N SER A 148 -35.93 -17.46 9.36
CA SER A 148 -37.09 -16.81 8.78
C SER A 148 -37.90 -15.95 9.78
N ALA A 149 -37.91 -16.33 11.06
CA ALA A 149 -38.57 -15.56 12.12
C ALA A 149 -37.82 -14.24 12.41
N ASP A 150 -36.49 -14.31 12.54
CA ASP A 150 -35.65 -13.12 12.74
C ASP A 150 -35.77 -12.17 11.54
N ALA A 151 -35.85 -12.70 10.32
CA ALA A 151 -36.06 -11.90 9.13
C ALA A 151 -37.39 -11.14 9.14
N ARG A 152 -38.49 -11.74 9.63
CA ARG A 152 -39.79 -11.07 9.77
C ARG A 152 -39.73 -9.95 10.80
N GLU A 153 -39.10 -10.21 11.94
CA GLU A 153 -38.89 -9.18 12.97
C GLU A 153 -38.10 -7.98 12.42
N LEU A 154 -37.03 -8.25 11.67
CA LEU A 154 -36.26 -7.20 11.00
C LEU A 154 -37.06 -6.40 9.97
N VAL A 155 -38.00 -7.02 9.26
CA VAL A 155 -38.86 -6.32 8.28
C VAL A 155 -39.97 -5.53 8.98
N GLU A 156 -40.53 -6.06 10.08
CA GLU A 156 -41.54 -5.39 10.89
C GLU A 156 -40.99 -4.13 11.57
N ASP A 157 -39.71 -4.11 11.94
CA ASP A 157 -38.97 -2.92 12.37
C ASP A 157 -38.62 -2.00 11.18
N ALA A 158 -39.66 -1.43 10.57
CA ALA A 158 -39.57 -0.71 9.30
C ALA A 158 -38.58 0.48 9.31
N ILE A 159 -38.34 1.12 10.47
CA ILE A 159 -37.42 2.27 10.58
C ILE A 159 -35.98 1.78 10.36
N ASN A 160 -35.59 0.80 11.16
CA ASN A 160 -34.26 0.21 11.13
C ASN A 160 -34.01 -0.61 9.86
N PHE A 161 -35.05 -1.24 9.32
CA PHE A 161 -35.00 -1.95 8.05
C PHE A 161 -34.59 -1.03 6.89
N GLN A 162 -35.09 0.20 6.88
CA GLN A 162 -34.78 1.18 5.83
C GLN A 162 -33.34 1.68 5.87
N GLU A 163 -32.62 1.49 6.97
CA GLU A 163 -31.21 1.86 7.07
C GLU A 163 -30.30 0.91 6.28
N TYR A 164 -30.67 -0.36 6.10
CA TYR A 164 -29.91 -1.28 5.26
C TYR A 164 -29.87 -0.81 3.81
N SER A 165 -28.81 -1.15 3.09
CA SER A 165 -28.77 -1.01 1.64
C SER A 165 -29.77 -1.94 0.97
N ARG A 166 -30.17 -1.57 -0.26
CA ARG A 166 -31.16 -2.32 -1.04
C ARG A 166 -30.82 -3.81 -1.23
N PRO A 167 -29.57 -4.22 -1.51
CA PRO A 167 -29.23 -5.65 -1.60
C PRO A 167 -29.52 -6.42 -0.30
N MET A 168 -29.16 -5.85 0.86
CA MET A 168 -29.39 -6.49 2.16
C MET A 168 -30.88 -6.54 2.50
N GLN A 169 -31.64 -5.46 2.23
CA GLN A 169 -33.10 -5.48 2.35
C GLN A 169 -33.73 -6.62 1.53
N GLN A 170 -33.27 -6.82 0.30
CA GLN A 170 -33.75 -7.90 -0.57
C GLN A 170 -33.39 -9.30 -0.04
N LEU A 171 -32.19 -9.48 0.54
CA LEU A 171 -31.81 -10.71 1.21
C LEU A 171 -32.76 -11.02 2.37
N ILE A 172 -32.99 -10.05 3.26
CA ILE A 172 -33.84 -10.19 4.44
C ILE A 172 -35.29 -10.50 4.02
N CYS A 173 -35.85 -9.77 3.05
CA CYS A 173 -37.21 -10.06 2.56
C CYS A 173 -37.34 -11.50 2.01
N ARG A 174 -36.35 -11.98 1.24
CA ARG A 174 -36.34 -13.36 0.74
C ARG A 174 -36.26 -14.38 1.88
N ALA A 175 -35.47 -14.10 2.92
CA ALA A 175 -35.36 -14.96 4.09
C ALA A 175 -36.66 -15.02 4.90
N ALA A 176 -37.42 -13.91 4.98
CA ALA A 176 -38.72 -13.87 5.67
C ALA A 176 -39.78 -14.78 5.02
N GLU A 177 -39.65 -15.05 3.71
CA GLU A 177 -40.53 -15.93 2.92
C GLU A 177 -40.03 -17.39 2.87
N SER A 178 -38.80 -17.68 3.30
CA SER A 178 -38.13 -18.97 3.09
C SER A 178 -37.96 -19.75 4.40
N GLU A 179 -38.90 -20.65 4.69
CA GLU A 179 -38.88 -21.46 5.91
C GLU A 179 -37.76 -22.51 5.94
N GLY A 180 -37.19 -22.75 7.13
CA GLY A 180 -36.18 -23.78 7.37
C GLY A 180 -34.79 -23.48 6.80
N GLN A 181 -34.56 -22.26 6.31
CA GLN A 181 -33.26 -21.77 5.85
C GLN A 181 -32.65 -20.78 6.85
N TYR A 182 -31.33 -20.61 6.78
CA TYR A 182 -30.60 -19.60 7.52
C TYR A 182 -30.09 -18.50 6.59
N PHE A 183 -29.97 -17.29 7.11
CA PHE A 183 -29.32 -16.18 6.44
C PHE A 183 -28.41 -15.44 7.44
N VAL A 184 -27.62 -14.49 6.94
CA VAL A 184 -26.83 -13.58 7.77
C VAL A 184 -27.18 -12.14 7.45
N SER A 185 -26.94 -11.24 8.40
CA SER A 185 -27.09 -9.80 8.21
C SER A 185 -25.79 -9.09 8.58
N SER A 186 -25.46 -8.02 7.86
CA SER A 186 -24.29 -7.17 8.13
C SER A 186 -24.26 -6.66 9.58
N ALA A 187 -25.44 -6.42 10.17
CA ALA A 187 -25.59 -5.89 11.52
C ALA A 187 -25.57 -6.95 12.63
N HIS A 188 -25.43 -8.24 12.32
CA HIS A 188 -25.51 -9.32 13.31
C HIS A 188 -24.24 -10.19 13.33
N PRO A 189 -23.12 -9.67 13.85
CA PRO A 189 -21.96 -10.48 14.18
C PRO A 189 -22.30 -11.59 15.17
N ARG A 190 -21.60 -12.71 15.07
CA ARG A 190 -21.69 -13.82 16.03
C ARG A 190 -21.48 -13.33 17.45
N ILE A 191 -22.30 -13.79 18.38
CA ILE A 191 -22.20 -13.58 19.81
C ILE A 191 -21.18 -14.59 20.37
N VAL A 192 -20.17 -14.06 21.06
CA VAL A 192 -19.14 -14.83 21.77
C VAL A 192 -19.10 -14.29 23.20
N ASP A 193 -19.35 -15.17 24.17
CA ASP A 193 -19.41 -14.82 25.60
C ASP A 193 -20.38 -13.65 25.92
N GLY A 194 -21.49 -13.58 25.18
CA GLY A 194 -22.54 -12.57 25.36
C GLY A 194 -22.32 -11.25 24.61
N GLU A 195 -21.19 -11.11 23.90
CA GLU A 195 -20.83 -9.89 23.16
C GLU A 195 -20.69 -10.15 21.66
N HIS A 196 -20.96 -9.15 20.83
CA HIS A 196 -20.72 -9.26 19.39
C HIS A 196 -19.24 -9.40 19.06
N SER A 197 -18.91 -10.39 18.24
CA SER A 197 -17.56 -10.61 17.72
C SER A 197 -17.09 -9.41 16.92
N LYS A 198 -15.88 -8.92 17.24
CA LYS A 198 -15.19 -7.87 16.47
C LYS A 198 -14.43 -8.41 15.25
N ASN A 199 -14.62 -9.69 14.91
CA ASN A 199 -13.89 -10.38 13.85
C ASN A 199 -14.85 -11.13 12.90
N VAL A 200 -15.84 -10.42 12.39
CA VAL A 200 -16.69 -10.86 11.28
C VAL A 200 -15.87 -11.06 10.02
N ARG A 201 -16.16 -12.10 9.22
CA ARG A 201 -15.36 -12.42 8.03
C ARG A 201 -16.20 -12.94 6.88
N TYR A 202 -15.79 -12.62 5.66
CA TYR A 202 -16.30 -13.26 4.44
C TYR A 202 -15.23 -13.29 3.36
N LEU A 203 -15.34 -14.22 2.41
CA LEU A 203 -14.45 -14.29 1.23
C LEU A 203 -15.03 -13.50 0.06
N GLN A 204 -14.71 -12.21 0.01
CA GLN A 204 -15.06 -11.29 -1.07
C GLN A 204 -14.45 -11.77 -2.39
N LYS A 205 -15.25 -11.85 -3.46
CA LYS A 205 -14.70 -12.10 -4.81
C LYS A 205 -13.80 -10.93 -5.22
N ARG A 206 -12.57 -11.20 -5.68
CA ARG A 206 -11.62 -10.14 -6.04
C ARG A 206 -12.27 -9.13 -7.02
N PRO A 207 -12.27 -7.81 -6.75
CA PRO A 207 -13.03 -6.82 -7.51
C PRO A 207 -12.79 -6.76 -9.02
N ASP A 208 -11.57 -7.05 -9.50
CA ASP A 208 -11.26 -7.15 -10.93
C ASP A 208 -11.91 -8.38 -11.60
N LEU A 209 -12.18 -9.44 -10.84
CA LEU A 209 -12.92 -10.62 -11.30
C LEU A 209 -14.44 -10.44 -11.17
N ALA A 210 -14.88 -9.69 -10.17
CA ALA A 210 -16.30 -9.32 -10.00
C ALA A 210 -16.74 -8.33 -11.10
N ASN A 211 -15.88 -7.36 -11.45
CA ASN A 211 -16.11 -6.38 -12.51
C ASN A 211 -15.01 -6.46 -13.59
N PRO A 212 -15.05 -7.47 -14.47
CA PRO A 212 -14.02 -7.68 -15.49
C PRO A 212 -13.95 -6.56 -16.54
N ARG A 213 -15.04 -5.79 -16.70
CA ARG A 213 -15.09 -4.65 -17.63
C ARG A 213 -14.05 -3.59 -17.29
N SER A 214 -13.84 -3.28 -16.01
CA SER A 214 -12.87 -2.27 -15.58
C SER A 214 -11.44 -2.65 -15.96
N LEU A 215 -11.07 -3.91 -15.73
CA LEU A 215 -9.75 -4.44 -16.14
C LEU A 215 -9.59 -4.47 -17.67
N TYR A 216 -10.64 -4.86 -18.40
CA TYR A 216 -10.64 -4.82 -19.86
C TYR A 216 -10.39 -3.40 -20.39
N LEU A 217 -11.12 -2.40 -19.87
CA LEU A 217 -10.95 -1.01 -20.28
C LEU A 217 -9.55 -0.48 -19.93
N ALA A 218 -9.02 -0.82 -18.75
CA ALA A 218 -7.66 -0.45 -18.36
C ALA A 218 -6.60 -1.03 -19.31
N ARG A 219 -6.72 -2.31 -19.68
CA ARG A 219 -5.83 -2.98 -20.64
C ARG A 219 -5.92 -2.37 -22.03
N THR A 220 -7.13 -2.19 -22.55
CA THR A 220 -7.37 -1.62 -23.89
C THR A 220 -6.88 -0.17 -23.96
N GLY A 221 -7.20 0.66 -22.97
CA GLY A 221 -6.73 2.04 -22.91
C GLY A 221 -5.21 2.14 -22.82
N THR A 222 -4.58 1.27 -22.04
CA THR A 222 -3.12 1.23 -21.91
C THR A 222 -2.45 0.77 -23.21
N ARG A 223 -2.99 -0.27 -23.86
CA ARG A 223 -2.54 -0.74 -25.19
C ARG A 223 -2.55 0.39 -26.20
N LEU A 224 -3.67 1.08 -26.34
CA LEU A 224 -3.81 2.22 -27.25
C LEU A 224 -2.83 3.35 -26.89
N SER A 225 -2.70 3.68 -25.61
CA SER A 225 -1.79 4.74 -25.14
C SER A 225 -0.31 4.44 -25.39
N ARG A 226 0.07 3.15 -25.45
CA ARG A 226 1.46 2.70 -25.67
C ARG A 226 1.72 2.29 -27.11
N GLY A 227 0.70 2.25 -27.97
CA GLY A 227 0.84 1.81 -29.37
C GLY A 227 1.13 0.31 -29.51
N LEU A 228 0.69 -0.51 -28.56
CA LEU A 228 0.93 -1.97 -28.60
C LEU A 228 -0.02 -2.67 -29.57
N THR A 229 0.43 -3.75 -30.21
CA THR A 229 -0.43 -4.62 -31.04
C THR A 229 -1.37 -5.46 -30.17
N LEU A 230 -2.28 -6.22 -30.79
CA LEU A 230 -3.21 -7.09 -30.08
C LEU A 230 -2.50 -8.29 -29.43
N GLU A 231 -1.44 -8.76 -30.06
CA GLU A 231 -0.62 -9.91 -29.65
C GLU A 231 0.33 -9.54 -28.52
N GLN A 232 0.78 -8.28 -28.46
CA GLN A 232 1.66 -7.81 -27.39
C GLN A 232 0.94 -7.79 -26.04
N PRO A 233 1.57 -8.29 -24.96
CA PRO A 233 1.03 -8.23 -23.61
C PRO A 233 1.02 -6.79 -23.10
N VAL A 234 0.13 -6.51 -22.15
CA VAL A 234 0.07 -5.21 -21.46
C VAL A 234 0.56 -5.40 -20.02
N HIS A 235 1.77 -4.92 -19.74
CA HIS A 235 2.35 -4.95 -18.41
C HIS A 235 2.00 -3.70 -17.58
N PHE A 236 1.66 -3.90 -16.32
CA PHE A 236 1.44 -2.84 -15.33
C PHE A 236 2.51 -2.93 -14.24
N PRO A 237 3.75 -2.48 -14.51
CA PRO A 237 4.78 -2.48 -13.48
C PRO A 237 4.46 -1.50 -12.37
N VAL A 238 5.01 -1.76 -11.18
CA VAL A 238 4.98 -0.79 -10.09
C VAL A 238 5.70 0.49 -10.54
N ASN A 239 5.08 1.64 -10.28
CA ASN A 239 5.67 2.95 -10.63
C ASN A 239 5.96 3.83 -9.42
N ALA A 240 5.43 3.48 -8.26
CA ALA A 240 5.70 4.17 -6.99
C ALA A 240 5.39 3.23 -5.83
N VAL A 241 6.16 3.34 -4.75
CA VAL A 241 5.96 2.60 -3.50
C VAL A 241 5.62 3.60 -2.40
N LEU A 242 4.39 3.52 -1.89
CA LEU A 242 3.89 4.41 -0.85
C LEU A 242 3.32 3.57 0.29
N GLN A 243 4.07 3.49 1.38
CA GLN A 243 3.72 2.69 2.55
C GLN A 243 2.68 3.41 3.42
N GLY A 244 1.77 2.65 4.03
CA GLY A 244 0.90 3.18 5.07
C GLY A 244 1.58 3.08 6.44
N ARG A 245 1.52 4.14 7.25
CA ARG A 245 1.95 4.10 8.65
C ARG A 245 0.77 4.35 9.56
N ARG A 246 0.53 3.40 10.47
CA ARG A 246 -0.46 3.56 11.52
C ARG A 246 0.15 4.35 12.67
N ASN A 247 -0.19 5.63 12.74
CA ASN A 247 0.22 6.53 13.79
C ASN A 247 -0.81 6.56 14.93
N ASN A 248 -0.34 6.77 16.16
CA ASN A 248 -1.17 6.99 17.33
C ASN A 248 -0.60 8.11 18.21
N PRO A 249 -1.48 8.88 18.88
CA PRO A 249 -1.07 9.79 19.93
C PRO A 249 -0.67 8.99 21.18
N GLU A 250 -0.18 9.69 22.20
CA GLU A 250 0.00 9.11 23.53
C GLU A 250 -1.36 8.72 24.14
N ASP A 251 -1.43 7.55 24.78
CA ASP A 251 -2.53 7.17 25.67
C ASP A 251 -1.95 6.74 27.02
N LYS A 252 -1.89 7.70 27.94
CA LYS A 252 -1.34 7.50 29.29
C LYS A 252 -2.14 6.48 30.11
N LYS A 253 -3.43 6.33 29.85
CA LYS A 253 -4.28 5.37 30.59
C LYS A 253 -4.01 3.94 30.13
N ALA A 254 -3.82 3.75 28.82
CA ALA A 254 -3.50 2.46 28.24
C ALA A 254 -1.99 2.13 28.25
N GLY A 255 -1.13 3.05 28.72
CA GLY A 255 0.31 2.89 28.71
C GLY A 255 0.92 2.89 27.30
N ILE A 256 0.24 3.52 26.33
CA ILE A 256 0.67 3.54 24.92
C ILE A 256 1.47 4.82 24.69
N ARG A 257 2.74 4.64 24.28
CA ARG A 257 3.63 5.73 23.86
C ARG A 257 3.24 6.29 22.48
N PRO A 258 3.50 7.58 22.22
CA PRO A 258 3.20 8.20 20.93
C PRO A 258 4.04 7.59 19.79
N LEU A 259 3.45 7.57 18.59
CA LEU A 259 4.13 7.26 17.32
C LEU A 259 3.72 8.22 16.20
N ALA A 260 2.88 9.22 16.48
CA ALA A 260 2.36 10.18 15.50
C ALA A 260 3.35 11.33 15.19
N VAL A 261 4.62 11.01 14.93
CA VAL A 261 5.68 11.99 14.61
C VAL A 261 5.82 12.29 13.12
N TYR A 262 5.09 11.56 12.28
CA TYR A 262 5.09 11.75 10.83
C TYR A 262 4.04 12.78 10.42
N ASN A 263 4.39 13.61 9.44
CA ASN A 263 3.45 14.46 8.71
C ASN A 263 2.68 13.63 7.63
N PRO A 264 1.80 14.24 6.81
CA PRO A 264 0.99 13.50 5.84
C PRO A 264 1.76 12.58 4.89
N ILE A 265 2.95 13.00 4.42
CA ILE A 265 3.78 12.26 3.46
C ILE A 265 5.26 12.47 3.79
N HIS A 266 5.94 11.37 4.09
CA HIS A 266 7.39 11.34 4.24
C HIS A 266 8.04 10.63 3.05
N TYR A 267 9.30 11.01 2.80
CA TYR A 267 10.23 10.30 1.93
C TYR A 267 11.43 9.89 2.76
N GLN A 268 11.80 8.63 2.71
CA GLN A 268 13.02 8.13 3.34
C GLN A 268 13.96 7.61 2.28
N GLU A 269 15.23 7.99 2.40
CA GLU A 269 16.31 7.34 1.67
C GLU A 269 16.42 5.88 2.13
N LEU A 270 17.04 5.03 1.31
CA LEU A 270 16.99 3.58 1.54
C LEU A 270 17.46 3.14 2.92
N PRO A 271 18.49 3.73 3.56
CA PRO A 271 18.86 3.29 4.90
C PRO A 271 17.76 3.52 5.95
N GLU A 272 17.21 4.73 6.02
CA GLU A 272 16.13 5.07 6.95
C GLU A 272 14.85 4.27 6.64
N LEU A 273 14.55 4.09 5.35
CA LEU A 273 13.44 3.25 4.91
C LEU A 273 13.59 1.82 5.42
N PHE A 274 14.82 1.28 5.36
CA PHE A 274 15.09 -0.08 5.84
C PHE A 274 15.06 -0.18 7.36
N MET A 275 15.42 0.87 8.11
CA MET A 275 15.17 0.89 9.56
C MET A 275 13.68 0.72 9.88
N ASP A 276 12.82 1.37 9.09
CA ASP A 276 11.37 1.26 9.23
C ASP A 276 10.82 -0.10 8.75
N LEU A 277 11.32 -0.62 7.63
CA LEU A 277 10.90 -1.92 7.07
C LEU A 277 11.35 -3.13 7.90
N ILE A 278 12.50 -3.03 8.59
CA ILE A 278 12.97 -4.07 9.51
C ILE A 278 12.05 -4.15 10.74
N CYS A 279 11.58 -2.99 11.23
CA CYS A 279 10.83 -2.93 12.48
C CYS A 279 9.32 -3.06 12.31
N SER A 280 8.75 -2.46 11.26
CA SER A 280 7.30 -2.42 11.01
C SER A 280 6.50 -2.08 12.29
N LEU A 281 6.73 -0.88 12.81
CA LEU A 281 6.22 -0.47 14.13
C LEU A 281 4.72 -0.19 14.15
N THR A 282 4.06 -0.54 15.25
CA THR A 282 2.63 -0.33 15.51
C THR A 282 2.36 -0.02 16.98
N GLY A 283 1.38 0.85 17.25
CA GLY A 283 0.99 1.24 18.62
C GLY A 283 0.02 0.28 19.32
N LYS A 284 -0.56 -0.71 18.63
CA LYS A 284 -1.68 -1.52 19.15
C LYS A 284 -1.29 -2.71 20.04
N SER A 285 -0.02 -3.07 20.09
CA SER A 285 0.51 -4.16 20.92
C SER A 285 1.88 -3.78 21.48
N PRO A 286 1.95 -2.80 22.40
CA PRO A 286 3.23 -2.34 22.93
C PRO A 286 4.00 -3.49 23.59
N SER A 287 5.28 -3.60 23.27
CA SER A 287 6.16 -4.54 23.96
C SER A 287 6.49 -4.01 25.36
N THR A 288 7.04 -4.85 26.25
CA THR A 288 7.45 -4.44 27.61
C THR A 288 8.41 -3.24 27.65
N THR A 289 8.99 -2.85 26.50
CA THR A 289 10.01 -1.80 26.39
C THR A 289 9.69 -0.74 25.31
N GLY A 290 8.46 -0.64 24.78
CA GLY A 290 8.12 0.39 23.78
C GLY A 290 7.07 -0.04 22.76
N ALA A 291 7.11 0.55 21.56
CA ALA A 291 6.21 0.20 20.45
C ALA A 291 6.18 -1.31 20.14
N GLY A 292 5.06 -1.78 19.59
CA GLY A 292 4.94 -3.13 19.01
C GLY A 292 5.64 -3.19 17.65
N SER A 293 6.15 -4.36 17.29
CA SER A 293 6.73 -4.65 15.98
C SER A 293 5.93 -5.78 15.33
N GLU A 294 5.58 -5.64 14.05
CA GLU A 294 4.98 -6.70 13.24
C GLU A 294 6.04 -7.62 12.59
N GLY A 295 7.33 -7.39 12.92
CA GLY A 295 8.47 -8.03 12.29
C GLY A 295 8.77 -7.48 10.89
N ALA A 296 9.93 -7.86 10.34
CA ALA A 296 10.40 -7.37 9.05
C ALA A 296 9.31 -7.47 7.95
N LEU A 297 9.08 -6.36 7.24
CA LEU A 297 8.12 -6.24 6.15
C LEU A 297 6.67 -6.61 6.54
N THR A 298 6.29 -6.45 7.81
CA THR A 298 5.03 -6.92 8.40
C THR A 298 4.80 -8.44 8.24
N LYS A 299 5.88 -9.22 8.06
CA LYS A 299 5.83 -10.66 7.79
C LYS A 299 6.26 -11.52 8.98
N GLY A 300 6.43 -10.96 10.18
CA GLY A 300 6.85 -11.73 11.37
C GLY A 300 6.03 -13.00 11.60
N PRO A 301 4.69 -12.95 11.58
CA PRO A 301 3.83 -14.14 11.73
C PRO A 301 3.80 -15.09 10.53
N PHE A 302 4.37 -14.71 9.38
CA PHE A 302 4.19 -15.38 8.10
C PHE A 302 5.51 -15.83 7.45
N ASN A 303 6.64 -15.67 8.15
CA ASN A 303 7.94 -16.05 7.66
C ASN A 303 8.54 -17.16 8.53
N ALA A 304 8.68 -18.35 7.96
CA ALA A 304 9.28 -19.51 8.61
C ALA A 304 10.82 -19.59 8.44
N LEU A 305 11.42 -18.60 7.77
CA LEU A 305 12.86 -18.51 7.51
C LEU A 305 13.46 -17.29 8.22
N SER A 306 14.79 -17.20 8.19
CA SER A 306 15.48 -15.97 8.59
C SER A 306 14.99 -14.77 7.78
N THR A 307 14.64 -13.68 8.47
CA THR A 307 14.05 -12.50 7.84
C THR A 307 15.06 -11.72 6.98
N THR A 308 16.37 -11.97 7.14
CA THR A 308 17.41 -11.35 6.30
C THR A 308 17.27 -11.72 4.83
N ALA A 309 16.80 -12.93 4.50
CA ALA A 309 16.56 -13.34 3.12
C ALA A 309 15.54 -12.43 2.42
N ASP A 310 14.44 -12.11 3.12
CA ASP A 310 13.41 -11.19 2.63
C ASP A 310 13.91 -9.74 2.55
N LEU A 311 14.66 -9.28 3.55
CA LEU A 311 15.22 -7.93 3.59
C LEU A 311 16.28 -7.71 2.52
N ASN A 312 17.17 -8.67 2.28
CA ASN A 312 18.15 -8.63 1.20
C ASN A 312 17.45 -8.53 -0.17
N ASN A 313 16.44 -9.37 -0.41
CA ASN A 313 15.63 -9.34 -1.63
C ASN A 313 14.92 -8.00 -1.81
N ALA A 314 14.31 -7.47 -0.74
CA ALA A 314 13.65 -6.18 -0.76
C ALA A 314 14.64 -5.06 -1.10
N LEU A 315 15.82 -5.05 -0.48
CA LEU A 315 16.82 -4.00 -0.69
C LEU A 315 17.32 -4.00 -2.13
N VAL A 316 17.68 -5.16 -2.65
CA VAL A 316 18.06 -5.34 -4.06
C VAL A 316 16.94 -4.88 -4.99
N SER A 317 15.68 -5.19 -4.67
CA SER A 317 14.52 -4.72 -5.45
C SER A 317 14.41 -3.20 -5.49
N PHE A 318 14.58 -2.50 -4.35
CA PHE A 318 14.50 -1.04 -4.30
C PHE A 318 15.63 -0.39 -5.12
N ILE A 319 16.86 -0.90 -4.99
CA ILE A 319 18.04 -0.38 -5.69
C ILE A 319 17.91 -0.60 -7.21
N LEU A 320 17.62 -1.84 -7.64
CA LEU A 320 17.49 -2.17 -9.07
C LEU A 320 16.37 -1.43 -9.77
N CYS A 321 15.26 -1.22 -9.08
CA CYS A 321 14.12 -0.50 -9.63
C CYS A 321 14.24 1.02 -9.52
N ASP A 322 15.26 1.56 -8.84
CA ASP A 322 15.37 3.00 -8.52
C ASP A 322 14.06 3.54 -7.92
N TYR A 323 13.51 2.79 -6.96
CA TYR A 323 12.25 3.16 -6.30
C TYR A 323 12.49 4.02 -5.07
N ALA A 324 11.77 5.14 -4.99
CA ALA A 324 11.73 5.97 -3.81
C ALA A 324 10.75 5.39 -2.76
N GLY A 325 11.19 5.34 -1.50
CA GLY A 325 10.38 4.91 -0.37
C GLY A 325 9.60 6.08 0.23
N TYR A 326 8.32 6.20 -0.12
CA TYR A 326 7.42 7.15 0.52
C TYR A 326 6.56 6.45 1.58
N SER A 327 6.13 7.20 2.58
CA SER A 327 5.15 6.76 3.57
C SER A 327 4.05 7.81 3.77
N SER A 328 2.86 7.34 4.15
CA SER A 328 1.69 8.18 4.38
C SER A 328 1.08 7.92 5.76
N ALA A 329 0.64 8.98 6.43
CA ALA A 329 0.08 8.89 7.76
C ALA A 329 -1.38 8.37 7.74
N ALA A 330 -1.67 7.38 8.57
CA ALA A 330 -3.01 6.91 8.91
C ALA A 330 -3.23 6.96 10.43
N GLY A 331 -4.48 7.10 10.86
CA GLY A 331 -4.85 7.27 12.26
C GLY A 331 -4.68 8.71 12.72
N TYR A 332 -3.44 9.13 13.00
CA TYR A 332 -3.13 10.45 13.57
C TYR A 332 -1.91 11.13 12.94
N ILE A 333 -1.87 12.46 13.04
CA ILE A 333 -0.69 13.30 12.81
C ILE A 333 -0.50 14.19 14.03
N GLY A 334 0.64 14.04 14.72
CA GLY A 334 0.82 14.63 16.05
C GLY A 334 -0.21 14.12 17.06
N VAL A 335 -0.32 14.84 18.17
CA VAL A 335 -1.18 14.47 19.30
C VAL A 335 -2.66 14.79 19.09
N GLN A 336 -2.99 15.74 18.21
CA GLN A 336 -4.33 16.31 18.10
C GLN A 336 -5.04 16.01 16.77
N ARG A 337 -4.32 15.74 15.67
CA ARG A 337 -4.94 15.64 14.35
C ARG A 337 -5.29 14.20 14.01
N ARG A 338 -6.54 13.81 14.29
CA ARG A 338 -7.09 12.52 13.83
C ARG A 338 -7.39 12.60 12.33
N VAL A 339 -6.84 11.67 11.56
CA VAL A 339 -6.97 11.60 10.10
C VAL A 339 -7.58 10.29 9.60
N ASP A 340 -7.76 9.29 10.47
CA ASP A 340 -8.30 7.96 10.13
C ASP A 340 -7.62 7.42 8.85
N HIS A 341 -8.35 7.21 7.76
CA HIS A 341 -7.79 6.82 6.45
C HIS A 341 -7.95 7.92 5.37
N ASP A 342 -8.28 9.15 5.76
CA ASP A 342 -8.57 10.25 4.82
C ASP A 342 -7.37 10.54 3.91
N ILE A 343 -6.15 10.52 4.47
CA ILE A 343 -4.92 10.70 3.71
C ILE A 343 -4.65 9.47 2.84
N SER A 344 -4.77 8.26 3.40
CA SER A 344 -4.56 7.00 2.65
C SER A 344 -5.39 6.95 1.36
N MET A 345 -6.63 7.43 1.40
CA MET A 345 -7.52 7.48 0.23
C MET A 345 -7.17 8.61 -0.75
N LEU A 346 -6.60 9.71 -0.26
CA LEU A 346 -6.20 10.87 -1.06
C LEU A 346 -4.89 10.62 -1.84
N ILE A 347 -3.96 9.82 -1.29
CA ILE A 347 -2.63 9.63 -1.87
C ILE A 347 -2.67 9.14 -3.33
N PRO A 348 -3.41 8.08 -3.70
CA PRO A 348 -3.49 7.64 -5.09
C PRO A 348 -4.03 8.72 -6.03
N GLU A 349 -4.92 9.59 -5.53
CA GLU A 349 -5.50 10.67 -6.33
C GLU A 349 -4.48 11.79 -6.61
N ILE A 350 -3.65 12.13 -5.63
CA ILE A 350 -2.57 13.10 -5.83
C ILE A 350 -1.49 12.50 -6.73
N TRP A 351 -1.00 11.31 -6.39
CA TRP A 351 0.18 10.72 -7.03
C TRP A 351 -0.02 10.46 -8.52
N CYS A 352 -1.18 9.93 -8.91
CA CYS A 352 -1.45 9.63 -10.32
C CYS A 352 -1.58 10.89 -11.20
N ARG A 353 -1.86 12.06 -10.60
CA ARG A 353 -1.98 13.36 -11.27
C ARG A 353 -0.68 14.17 -11.27
N LEU A 354 0.35 13.73 -10.55
CA LEU A 354 1.69 14.31 -10.64
C LEU A 354 2.36 13.91 -11.95
N PRO A 355 3.00 14.83 -12.68
CA PRO A 355 3.95 14.47 -13.73
C PRO A 355 5.05 13.55 -13.19
N ILE A 356 5.47 12.55 -13.97
CA ILE A 356 6.43 11.51 -13.51
C ILE A 356 7.71 12.12 -12.93
N LYS A 357 8.32 13.09 -13.63
CA LYS A 357 9.52 13.80 -13.16
C LYS A 357 9.32 14.56 -11.85
N GLN A 358 8.08 14.93 -11.50
CA GLN A 358 7.75 15.66 -10.28
C GLN A 358 7.45 14.72 -9.09
N ARG A 359 7.55 13.40 -9.28
CA ARG A 359 7.47 12.39 -8.22
C ARG A 359 8.86 11.97 -7.71
N ASP A 360 9.91 12.35 -8.44
CA ASP A 360 11.30 12.06 -8.08
C ASP A 360 11.69 12.85 -6.82
N PRO A 361 12.16 12.19 -5.74
CA PRO A 361 12.58 12.89 -4.53
C PRO A 361 13.68 13.91 -4.79
N LYS A 362 14.60 13.70 -5.74
CA LYS A 362 15.64 14.68 -6.09
C LYS A 362 15.03 15.97 -6.63
N TYR A 363 14.00 15.85 -7.47
CA TYR A 363 13.24 17.01 -7.94
C TYR A 363 12.53 17.70 -6.79
N LEU A 364 11.86 16.95 -5.92
CA LEU A 364 11.11 17.50 -4.81
C LEU A 364 12.00 18.23 -3.79
N ILE A 365 13.14 17.65 -3.42
CA ILE A 365 14.13 18.27 -2.51
C ILE A 365 14.68 19.55 -3.14
N LYS A 366 15.16 19.48 -4.40
CA LYS A 366 15.75 20.64 -5.10
C LYS A 366 14.81 21.85 -5.18
N ASN A 367 13.51 21.61 -5.27
CA ASN A 367 12.50 22.68 -5.37
C ASN A 367 11.89 23.07 -4.01
N GLY A 368 12.37 22.49 -2.90
CA GLY A 368 11.87 22.77 -1.55
C GLY A 368 10.46 22.22 -1.27
N TYR A 369 10.04 21.19 -2.02
CA TYR A 369 8.80 20.47 -1.78
C TYR A 369 8.96 19.37 -0.72
N LEU A 370 10.18 18.90 -0.51
CA LEU A 370 10.58 18.06 0.61
C LEU A 370 11.61 18.82 1.46
N GLU A 371 11.47 18.74 2.78
CA GLU A 371 12.46 19.24 3.75
C GLU A 371 13.05 18.09 4.56
N LYS A 372 14.36 18.10 4.77
CA LYS A 372 15.06 17.11 5.60
C LYS A 372 14.75 17.38 7.07
N ILE A 373 14.51 16.31 7.82
CA ILE A 373 14.44 16.36 9.29
C ILE A 373 15.84 16.10 9.81
N GLU A 374 16.34 17.00 10.67
CA GLU A 374 17.69 16.92 11.22
C GLU A 374 17.66 16.50 12.69
N ASP A 375 18.72 15.84 13.14
CA ASP A 375 18.91 15.56 14.56
C ASP A 375 19.02 16.88 15.35
N PHE A 376 18.51 16.86 16.59
CA PHE A 376 18.55 18.03 17.46
C PHE A 376 18.74 17.63 18.92
N LYS A 377 18.92 18.63 19.81
CA LYS A 377 18.95 18.40 21.25
C LYS A 377 17.67 18.91 21.90
N TYR A 378 17.11 18.11 22.80
CA TYR A 378 15.99 18.50 23.64
C TYR A 378 16.33 18.20 25.10
N GLU A 379 16.25 19.21 25.97
CA GLU A 379 16.65 19.10 27.39
C GLU A 379 18.06 18.54 27.60
N GLY A 380 18.98 18.83 26.68
CA GLY A 380 20.38 18.35 26.72
C GLY A 380 20.59 16.95 26.13
N ASN A 381 19.53 16.20 25.83
CA ASN A 381 19.60 14.87 25.25
C ASN A 381 19.54 14.92 23.71
N PRO A 382 20.31 14.08 23.00
CA PRO A 382 20.21 13.97 21.56
C PRO A 382 18.89 13.30 21.14
N VAL A 383 18.31 13.79 20.06
CA VAL A 383 17.09 13.26 19.42
C VAL A 383 17.42 12.92 17.98
N ASN A 384 17.40 11.63 17.64
CA ASN A 384 17.79 11.10 16.32
C ASN A 384 16.64 11.24 15.30
N ALA A 385 16.15 12.46 15.10
CA ALA A 385 15.01 12.77 14.26
C ALA A 385 15.29 12.57 12.76
N SER A 386 16.56 12.58 12.34
CA SER A 386 16.98 12.32 10.96
C SER A 386 16.52 10.96 10.42
N ARG A 387 16.25 9.99 11.30
CA ARG A 387 15.67 8.68 10.92
C ARG A 387 14.29 8.79 10.26
N LEU A 388 13.60 9.91 10.44
CA LEU A 388 12.31 10.18 9.79
C LEU A 388 12.46 10.63 8.32
N GLY A 389 13.69 10.86 7.85
CA GLY A 389 14.02 11.26 6.49
C GLY A 389 13.56 12.68 6.16
N TYR A 390 12.76 12.80 5.10
CA TYR A 390 12.23 14.04 4.59
C TYR A 390 10.70 14.04 4.71
N ARG A 391 10.12 15.24 4.76
CA ARG A 391 8.67 15.41 4.82
C ARG A 391 8.20 16.46 3.83
N ILE A 392 6.94 16.36 3.38
CA ILE A 392 6.37 17.37 2.47
C ILE A 392 6.23 18.74 3.15
N THR A 393 6.37 19.80 2.36
CA THR A 393 6.24 21.19 2.82
C THR A 393 4.95 21.85 2.35
N GLU A 394 4.65 23.05 2.84
CA GLU A 394 3.54 23.87 2.32
C GLU A 394 3.68 24.11 0.80
N LYS A 395 4.92 24.23 0.29
CA LYS A 395 5.16 24.38 -1.15
C LYS A 395 4.68 23.17 -1.95
N PHE A 396 4.83 21.96 -1.40
CA PHE A 396 4.30 20.73 -2.03
C PHE A 396 2.78 20.82 -2.15
N VAL A 397 2.11 21.19 -1.06
CA VAL A 397 0.65 21.35 -1.01
C VAL A 397 0.21 22.39 -2.04
N HIS A 398 0.81 23.58 -2.04
CA HIS A 398 0.50 24.65 -2.99
C HIS A 398 0.68 24.21 -4.46
N ALA A 399 1.77 23.52 -4.79
CA ALA A 399 2.09 23.12 -6.16
C ALA A 399 1.20 21.99 -6.70
N PHE A 400 0.77 21.07 -5.83
CA PHE A 400 0.20 19.80 -6.27
C PHE A 400 -1.25 19.57 -5.87
N PHE A 401 -1.69 20.07 -4.71
CA PHE A 401 -3.05 19.80 -4.22
C PHE A 401 -4.12 20.53 -5.02
N GLY A 402 -3.75 21.59 -5.75
CA GLY A 402 -4.63 22.28 -6.71
C GLY A 402 -5.06 21.40 -7.89
N LYS A 403 -4.60 20.15 -7.97
CA LYS A 403 -5.09 19.13 -8.92
C LYS A 403 -6.34 18.38 -8.42
N VAL A 404 -6.66 18.52 -7.13
CA VAL A 404 -7.79 17.85 -6.46
C VAL A 404 -8.73 18.86 -5.80
N PHE A 405 -8.19 19.84 -5.09
CA PHE A 405 -8.96 20.79 -4.28
C PHE A 405 -9.06 22.18 -4.92
N ASP A 406 -10.18 22.86 -4.66
CA ASP A 406 -10.39 24.26 -5.04
C ASP A 406 -9.50 25.23 -4.24
N SER A 407 -9.26 24.91 -2.96
CA SER A 407 -8.43 25.69 -2.02
C SER A 407 -7.34 24.79 -1.43
N PRO A 408 -6.24 24.57 -2.16
CA PRO A 408 -5.25 23.55 -1.78
C PRO A 408 -4.49 23.86 -0.49
N THR A 409 -4.10 25.10 -0.26
CA THR A 409 -3.26 25.50 0.89
C THR A 409 -3.95 25.36 2.24
N THR A 410 -5.28 25.26 2.28
CA THR A 410 -6.02 25.08 3.53
C THR A 410 -6.17 23.62 3.93
N VAL A 411 -5.85 22.67 3.06
CA VAL A 411 -6.12 21.24 3.26
C VAL A 411 -5.29 20.67 4.42
N PHE A 412 -3.99 20.95 4.42
CA PHE A 412 -3.08 20.64 5.51
C PHE A 412 -2.63 21.95 6.14
N ASP A 413 -2.94 22.11 7.43
CA ASP A 413 -2.47 23.26 8.21
C ASP A 413 -1.03 23.04 8.68
N GLU A 414 -0.45 24.08 9.28
CA GLU A 414 0.92 24.04 9.80
C GLU A 414 1.12 22.90 10.81
N GLU A 415 0.15 22.67 11.71
CA GLU A 415 0.23 21.60 12.70
C GLU A 415 0.25 20.20 12.09
N MET A 416 -0.41 19.98 10.94
CA MET A 416 -0.29 18.72 10.21
C MET A 416 1.06 18.60 9.51
N LEU A 417 1.56 19.68 8.90
CA LEU A 417 2.84 19.65 8.17
C LEU A 417 4.05 19.57 9.12
N ARG A 418 3.90 20.11 10.33
CA ARG A 418 4.89 20.23 11.40
C ARG A 418 4.33 19.69 12.72
N PRO A 419 4.19 18.36 12.87
CA PRO A 419 3.56 17.75 14.05
C PRO A 419 4.25 18.11 15.37
N GLU A 420 5.52 18.51 15.35
CA GLU A 420 6.26 19.00 16.53
C GLU A 420 5.61 20.24 17.17
N THR A 421 4.85 21.02 16.40
CA THR A 421 4.15 22.22 16.90
C THR A 421 2.95 21.89 17.80
N GLN A 422 2.43 20.66 17.72
CA GLN A 422 1.31 20.21 18.56
C GLN A 422 1.74 19.84 19.99
N GLY A 423 3.05 19.63 20.21
CA GLY A 423 3.62 19.27 21.51
C GLY A 423 5.00 18.63 21.37
N MET A 424 6.06 19.35 21.76
CA MET A 424 7.45 18.89 21.58
C MET A 424 7.78 17.65 22.43
N ASP A 425 7.28 17.56 23.66
CA ASP A 425 7.53 16.39 24.54
C ASP A 425 7.05 15.08 23.89
N ALA A 426 5.82 15.07 23.39
CA ALA A 426 5.24 13.90 22.73
C ALA A 426 5.94 13.59 21.39
N TYR A 427 6.40 14.63 20.69
CA TYR A 427 7.17 14.48 19.46
C TYR A 427 8.53 13.81 19.72
N VAL A 428 9.27 14.29 20.73
CA VAL A 428 10.55 13.74 21.15
C VAL A 428 10.39 12.32 21.69
N ASP A 429 9.40 12.07 22.56
CA ASP A 429 9.13 10.71 23.07
C ASP A 429 8.76 9.75 21.94
N GLY A 430 8.02 10.21 20.92
CA GLY A 430 7.68 9.39 19.76
C GLY A 430 8.89 9.01 18.91
N ILE A 431 9.84 9.94 18.72
CA ILE A 431 11.10 9.64 18.03
C ILE A 431 11.95 8.66 18.84
N ASN A 432 12.07 8.89 20.14
CA ASN A 432 12.83 7.99 21.03
C ASN A 432 12.21 6.59 21.07
N ASN A 433 10.88 6.49 21.11
CA ASN A 433 10.15 5.23 21.02
C ASN A 433 10.47 4.46 19.72
N ILE A 434 10.57 5.16 18.59
CA ILE A 434 11.00 4.56 17.31
C ILE A 434 12.45 4.06 17.40
N VAL A 435 13.37 4.89 17.90
CA VAL A 435 14.81 4.58 17.98
C VAL A 435 15.07 3.39 18.93
N GLU A 436 14.42 3.38 20.09
CA GLU A 436 14.50 2.29 21.08
C GLU A 436 13.97 0.99 20.51
N ALA A 437 12.83 1.02 19.80
CA ALA A 437 12.27 -0.16 19.14
C ALA A 437 13.19 -0.66 18.02
N GLN A 438 13.77 0.25 17.22
CA GLN A 438 14.77 -0.08 16.20
C GLN A 438 16.00 -0.75 16.80
N GLN A 439 16.51 -0.23 17.92
CA GLN A 439 17.65 -0.83 18.62
C GLN A 439 17.32 -2.24 19.12
N LYS A 440 16.15 -2.43 19.73
CA LYS A 440 15.70 -3.74 20.21
C LYS A 440 15.57 -4.76 19.09
N VAL A 441 14.89 -4.39 18.00
CA VAL A 441 14.71 -5.28 16.85
C VAL A 441 16.05 -5.63 16.21
N ALA A 442 16.94 -4.65 16.01
CA ALA A 442 18.25 -4.91 15.43
C ALA A 442 19.12 -5.85 16.28
N ARG A 443 19.10 -5.72 17.62
CA ARG A 443 19.86 -6.60 18.52
C ARG A 443 19.49 -8.07 18.37
N ALA A 444 18.21 -8.38 18.09
CA ALA A 444 17.77 -9.76 17.88
C ALA A 444 18.55 -10.46 16.74
N TYR A 445 18.89 -9.74 15.66
CA TYR A 445 19.69 -10.27 14.55
C TYR A 445 21.14 -10.64 14.94
N PHE A 446 21.68 -9.99 15.97
CA PHE A 446 23.00 -10.33 16.52
C PHE A 446 22.89 -11.52 17.47
N GLU A 447 21.83 -11.57 18.26
CA GLU A 447 21.58 -12.62 19.26
C GLU A 447 21.33 -13.99 18.60
N ASP A 448 20.61 -14.02 17.47
CA ASP A 448 20.33 -15.25 16.72
C ASP A 448 21.35 -15.56 15.61
N GLY A 449 22.35 -14.68 15.42
CA GLY A 449 23.40 -14.82 14.41
C GLY A 449 22.97 -14.53 12.97
N SER A 450 21.70 -14.21 12.71
CA SER A 450 21.17 -13.96 11.36
C SER A 450 21.79 -12.72 10.70
N ILE A 451 22.44 -11.84 11.45
CA ILE A 451 23.19 -10.71 10.88
C ILE A 451 24.29 -11.14 9.92
N ASP A 452 24.86 -12.34 10.07
CA ASP A 452 25.88 -12.85 9.16
C ASP A 452 25.32 -13.16 7.76
N ASP A 453 23.99 -13.32 7.65
CA ASP A 453 23.27 -13.48 6.39
C ASP A 453 22.84 -12.16 5.76
N ALA A 454 22.99 -11.03 6.47
CA ALA A 454 22.66 -9.73 5.91
C ALA A 454 23.66 -9.34 4.81
N CYS A 455 23.15 -8.91 3.65
CA CYS A 455 24.01 -8.32 2.63
C CYS A 455 24.71 -7.06 3.19
N PRO A 456 25.87 -6.66 2.64
CA PRO A 456 26.70 -5.62 3.26
C PRO A 456 25.96 -4.32 3.62
N PRO A 457 25.09 -3.72 2.77
CA PRO A 457 24.39 -2.50 3.16
C PRO A 457 23.34 -2.76 4.26
N LEU A 458 22.69 -3.93 4.29
CA LEU A 458 21.75 -4.28 5.36
C LEU A 458 22.47 -4.47 6.69
N ARG A 459 23.67 -5.06 6.69
CA ARG A 459 24.52 -5.19 7.88
C ARG A 459 24.89 -3.82 8.46
N VAL A 460 25.12 -2.82 7.61
CA VAL A 460 25.34 -1.43 8.03
C VAL A 460 24.10 -0.88 8.74
N VAL A 461 22.90 -1.03 8.15
CA VAL A 461 21.64 -0.57 8.78
C VAL A 461 21.43 -1.21 10.15
N LEU A 462 21.58 -2.54 10.25
CA LEU A 462 21.42 -3.28 11.51
C LEU A 462 22.40 -2.81 12.59
N ASN A 463 23.67 -2.57 12.23
CA ASN A 463 24.66 -2.03 13.18
C ASN A 463 24.31 -0.61 13.64
N ILE A 464 23.89 0.27 12.73
CA ILE A 464 23.52 1.64 13.09
C ILE A 464 22.27 1.66 13.98
N MET A 465 21.31 0.77 13.72
CA MET A 465 20.14 0.62 14.59
C MET A 465 20.53 0.13 15.98
N ALA A 466 21.39 -0.90 16.08
CA ALA A 466 21.77 -1.53 17.35
C ALA A 466 22.76 -0.68 18.17
N ASN A 467 23.76 -0.10 17.52
CA ASN A 467 24.97 0.47 18.12
C ASN A 467 25.13 1.97 17.86
N GLY A 468 24.35 2.55 16.93
CA GLY A 468 24.45 3.97 16.54
C GLY A 468 25.50 4.25 15.47
N GLU A 469 26.44 3.34 15.24
CA GLU A 469 27.53 3.48 14.28
C GLU A 469 27.91 2.13 13.63
N TYR A 470 28.61 2.21 12.51
CA TYR A 470 29.27 1.08 11.85
C TYR A 470 30.72 1.48 11.54
N GLU A 471 31.70 0.75 12.09
CA GLU A 471 33.13 1.06 11.92
C GLU A 471 33.50 2.53 12.29
N GLY A 472 32.88 3.08 13.34
CA GLY A 472 33.07 4.46 13.79
C GLY A 472 32.41 5.52 12.90
N LYS A 473 31.57 5.12 11.95
CA LYS A 473 30.84 6.01 11.04
C LYS A 473 29.35 6.03 11.34
N THR A 474 28.74 7.19 11.18
CA THR A 474 27.29 7.39 11.25
C THR A 474 26.64 7.14 9.89
N ILE A 475 25.31 7.04 9.85
CA ILE A 475 24.59 6.77 8.59
C ILE A 475 24.81 7.85 7.52
N ASP A 476 25.17 9.06 7.91
CA ASP A 476 25.43 10.18 7.00
C ASP A 476 26.80 10.11 6.32
N ASP A 477 27.67 9.16 6.70
CA ASP A 477 28.94 8.98 6.02
C ASP A 477 28.72 8.62 4.54
N PRO A 478 29.28 9.39 3.59
CA PRO A 478 29.07 9.17 2.16
C PRO A 478 29.47 7.76 1.69
N SER A 479 30.47 7.14 2.31
CA SER A 479 30.90 5.79 1.95
C SER A 479 29.87 4.72 2.32
N LEU A 480 29.08 4.94 3.38
CA LEU A 480 27.97 4.05 3.74
C LEU A 480 26.77 4.28 2.82
N ARG A 481 26.47 5.54 2.49
CA ARG A 481 25.37 5.92 1.57
C ARG A 481 25.60 5.37 0.16
N GLU A 482 26.84 5.33 -0.31
CA GLU A 482 27.22 4.79 -1.63
C GLU A 482 26.78 3.32 -1.82
N MET A 483 26.77 2.53 -0.73
CA MET A 483 26.38 1.12 -0.75
C MET A 483 24.92 0.87 -1.16
N PHE A 484 24.09 1.91 -1.14
CA PHE A 484 22.66 1.87 -1.50
C PHE A 484 22.41 2.34 -2.94
N THR A 485 23.47 2.56 -3.72
CA THR A 485 23.35 2.99 -5.12
C THR A 485 23.32 1.80 -6.08
N LEU A 486 22.69 2.00 -7.25
CA LEU A 486 22.68 1.02 -8.32
C LEU A 486 24.08 0.68 -8.82
N ASP A 487 24.95 1.68 -8.96
CA ASP A 487 26.31 1.49 -9.44
C ASP A 487 27.14 0.59 -8.50
N TYR A 488 27.03 0.82 -7.19
CA TYR A 488 27.65 -0.04 -6.18
C TYR A 488 27.13 -1.48 -6.28
N LEU A 489 25.80 -1.65 -6.29
CA LEU A 489 25.16 -2.97 -6.33
C LEU A 489 25.66 -3.79 -7.53
N LEU A 490 25.60 -3.24 -8.74
CA LEU A 490 25.98 -3.96 -9.97
C LEU A 490 27.46 -4.36 -10.01
N LYS A 491 28.35 -3.59 -9.36
CA LYS A 491 29.78 -3.88 -9.30
C LYS A 491 30.16 -4.81 -8.14
N SER A 492 29.33 -4.89 -7.11
CA SER A 492 29.60 -5.62 -5.88
C SER A 492 29.71 -7.14 -6.07
N ASP A 493 30.64 -7.77 -5.35
CA ASP A 493 30.84 -9.22 -5.43
C ASP A 493 29.68 -9.99 -4.79
N TRP A 494 29.07 -9.47 -3.72
CA TRP A 494 27.91 -10.11 -3.09
C TRP A 494 26.68 -10.15 -4.02
N TYR A 495 26.50 -9.15 -4.91
CA TYR A 495 25.42 -9.22 -5.89
C TYR A 495 25.72 -10.24 -6.98
N LYS A 496 26.96 -10.28 -7.49
CA LYS A 496 27.41 -11.30 -8.45
C LYS A 496 27.23 -12.71 -7.88
N GLU A 497 27.58 -12.91 -6.61
CA GLU A 497 27.36 -14.17 -5.88
C GLU A 497 25.89 -14.58 -5.93
N ARG A 498 24.94 -13.66 -5.71
CA ARG A 498 23.50 -13.96 -5.81
C ARG A 498 23.07 -14.40 -7.20
N LEU A 499 23.66 -13.84 -8.26
CA LEU A 499 23.38 -14.24 -9.64
C LEU A 499 23.90 -15.66 -9.90
N VAL A 500 25.10 -15.97 -9.41
CA VAL A 500 25.67 -17.33 -9.49
C VAL A 500 24.84 -18.34 -8.71
N ILE A 501 24.41 -18.02 -7.49
CA ILE A 501 23.51 -18.88 -6.69
C ILE A 501 22.20 -19.12 -7.45
N LYS A 502 21.64 -18.10 -8.11
CA LYS A 502 20.43 -18.25 -8.93
C LYS A 502 20.64 -19.21 -10.09
N GLN A 503 21.74 -19.06 -10.82
CA GLN A 503 22.11 -19.97 -11.90
C GLN A 503 22.25 -21.42 -11.40
N GLN A 504 22.98 -21.63 -10.30
CA GLN A 504 23.18 -22.95 -9.71
C GLN A 504 21.86 -23.60 -9.28
N ARG A 505 20.96 -22.84 -8.64
CA ARG A 505 19.64 -23.34 -8.24
C ARG A 505 18.76 -23.67 -9.43
N ASP A 506 18.82 -22.89 -10.50
CA ASP A 506 18.04 -23.16 -11.72
C ASP A 506 18.60 -24.38 -12.47
N ALA A 507 19.92 -24.53 -12.56
CA ALA A 507 20.55 -25.74 -13.08
C ALA A 507 20.16 -26.98 -12.28
N ALA A 508 20.19 -26.91 -10.94
CA ALA A 508 19.77 -28.01 -10.08
C ALA A 508 18.28 -28.36 -10.24
N LEU A 509 17.41 -27.36 -10.42
CA LEU A 509 15.99 -27.59 -10.68
C LEU A 509 15.75 -28.28 -12.04
N TRP A 510 16.42 -27.83 -13.10
CA TRP A 510 16.32 -28.47 -14.42
C TRP A 510 16.90 -29.88 -14.44
N GLN A 511 17.99 -30.10 -13.72
CA GLN A 511 18.58 -31.41 -13.50
C GLN A 511 17.58 -32.36 -12.82
N MET A 512 16.93 -31.91 -11.73
CA MET A 512 15.88 -32.67 -11.05
C MET A 512 14.67 -32.97 -11.95
N ASN A 513 14.26 -32.00 -12.78
CA ASN A 513 13.17 -32.22 -13.74
C ASN A 513 13.54 -33.27 -14.79
N ARG A 514 14.77 -33.23 -15.32
CA ARG A 514 15.28 -34.22 -16.28
C ARG A 514 15.25 -35.62 -15.68
N ASP A 515 15.84 -35.80 -14.50
CA ASP A 515 15.91 -37.10 -13.82
C ASP A 515 14.52 -37.65 -13.51
N TYR A 516 13.56 -36.78 -13.17
CA TYR A 516 12.17 -37.18 -12.97
C TYR A 516 11.50 -37.65 -14.28
N ILE A 517 11.74 -36.96 -15.40
CA ILE A 517 11.20 -37.36 -16.71
C ILE A 517 11.83 -38.68 -17.17
N GLU A 518 13.14 -38.86 -16.96
CA GLU A 518 13.87 -40.10 -17.28
C GLU A 518 13.25 -41.29 -16.54
N HIS A 519 13.08 -41.16 -15.22
CA HIS A 519 12.45 -42.19 -14.41
C HIS A 519 11.01 -42.48 -14.89
N LYS A 520 10.26 -41.47 -15.33
CA LYS A 520 8.91 -41.67 -15.89
C LYS A 520 8.92 -42.34 -17.26
N LEU A 521 9.92 -42.11 -18.08
CA LEU A 521 10.08 -42.81 -19.36
C LEU A 521 10.37 -44.30 -19.13
N ASP A 522 11.23 -44.62 -18.17
CA ASP A 522 11.58 -46.00 -17.80
C ASP A 522 10.39 -46.77 -17.21
N ASP A 523 9.55 -46.11 -16.42
CA ASP A 523 8.34 -46.70 -15.82
C ASP A 523 7.17 -46.87 -16.82
N SER A 524 7.22 -46.19 -17.97
CA SER A 524 6.12 -46.13 -18.93
C SER A 524 6.21 -47.25 -19.97
N SER A 525 5.09 -47.91 -20.25
CA SER A 525 4.98 -48.84 -21.38
C SER A 525 4.97 -48.06 -22.70
N GLU A 526 5.86 -48.41 -23.64
CA GLU A 526 5.87 -47.88 -25.01
C GLU A 526 4.52 -48.03 -25.76
N SER A 527 3.59 -48.84 -25.22
CA SER A 527 2.24 -48.99 -25.78
C SER A 527 1.34 -47.75 -25.64
N ASP A 528 1.65 -46.82 -24.72
CA ASP A 528 0.97 -45.51 -24.62
C ASP A 528 1.77 -44.44 -25.38
N THR A 529 1.73 -44.55 -26.72
CA THR A 529 2.57 -43.78 -27.64
C THR A 529 2.39 -42.27 -27.52
N GLY A 530 1.21 -41.79 -27.11
CA GLY A 530 0.93 -40.36 -26.92
C GLY A 530 1.58 -39.79 -25.66
N ALA A 531 1.48 -40.49 -24.54
CA ALA A 531 2.13 -40.08 -23.29
C ALA A 531 3.65 -40.15 -23.39
N TRP A 532 4.17 -41.20 -24.05
CA TRP A 532 5.60 -41.39 -24.24
C TRP A 532 6.22 -40.30 -25.12
N ALA A 533 5.60 -39.97 -26.26
CA ALA A 533 6.05 -38.86 -27.11
C ALA A 533 6.06 -37.51 -26.36
N ALA A 534 5.02 -37.23 -25.57
CA ALA A 534 4.97 -36.00 -24.77
C ALA A 534 6.05 -35.94 -23.67
N LEU A 535 6.47 -37.09 -23.12
CA LEU A 535 7.58 -37.17 -22.18
C LEU A 535 8.93 -36.98 -22.88
N GLN A 536 9.11 -37.50 -24.09
CA GLN A 536 10.31 -37.24 -24.90
C GLN A 536 10.45 -35.74 -25.24
N ASP A 537 9.40 -35.09 -25.72
CA ASP A 537 9.42 -33.64 -26.01
C ASP A 537 9.83 -32.83 -24.76
N ARG A 538 9.35 -33.25 -23.59
CA ARG A 538 9.71 -32.62 -22.30
C ARG A 538 11.15 -32.91 -21.91
N MET A 539 11.66 -34.09 -22.22
CA MET A 539 13.06 -34.46 -21.99
C MET A 539 13.98 -33.57 -22.84
N GLU A 540 13.74 -33.48 -24.14
CA GLU A 540 14.53 -32.63 -25.05
C GLU A 540 14.54 -31.17 -24.59
N ASN A 541 13.38 -30.66 -24.16
CA ASN A 541 13.31 -29.31 -23.59
C ASN A 541 14.08 -29.19 -22.28
N ALA A 542 14.00 -30.17 -21.38
CA ALA A 542 14.75 -30.15 -20.12
C ALA A 542 16.27 -30.16 -20.35
N GLU A 543 16.76 -30.94 -21.32
CA GLU A 543 18.17 -30.98 -21.72
C GLU A 543 18.62 -29.65 -22.33
N ALA A 544 17.86 -29.09 -23.27
CA ALA A 544 18.15 -27.79 -23.87
C ALA A 544 18.17 -26.66 -22.82
N MET A 545 17.22 -26.68 -21.88
CA MET A 545 17.18 -25.72 -20.78
C MET A 545 18.37 -25.90 -19.84
N LEU A 546 18.76 -27.14 -19.53
CA LEU A 546 19.92 -27.43 -18.68
C LEU A 546 21.22 -26.92 -19.32
N GLU A 547 21.40 -27.12 -20.63
CA GLU A 547 22.54 -26.55 -21.37
C GLU A 547 22.54 -25.01 -21.30
N TRP A 548 21.39 -24.39 -21.57
CA TRP A 548 21.28 -22.93 -21.56
C TRP A 548 21.53 -22.32 -20.17
N VAL A 549 20.91 -22.85 -19.11
CA VAL A 549 21.09 -22.30 -17.75
C VAL A 549 22.52 -22.45 -17.24
N ASN A 550 23.27 -23.46 -17.68
CA ASN A 550 24.68 -23.62 -17.34
C ASN A 550 25.62 -22.71 -18.16
N SER A 551 25.12 -22.00 -19.17
CA SER A 551 25.94 -21.11 -20.00
C SER A 551 26.22 -19.76 -19.35
N ASP A 552 27.34 -19.13 -19.73
CA ASP A 552 27.67 -17.76 -19.31
C ASP A 552 26.61 -16.74 -19.77
N SER A 553 25.99 -16.98 -20.94
CA SER A 553 24.93 -16.11 -21.47
C SER A 553 23.70 -16.03 -20.56
N TYR A 554 23.40 -17.11 -19.85
CA TYR A 554 22.32 -17.13 -18.87
C TYR A 554 22.68 -16.30 -17.63
N LEU A 555 23.92 -16.43 -17.14
CA LEU A 555 24.42 -15.62 -16.03
C LEU A 555 24.44 -14.12 -16.36
N GLU A 556 24.89 -13.76 -17.57
CA GLU A 556 24.82 -12.39 -18.08
C GLU A 556 23.36 -11.90 -18.16
N ARG A 557 22.45 -12.76 -18.62
CA ARG A 557 21.02 -12.44 -18.68
C ARG A 557 20.48 -12.08 -17.29
N LEU A 558 20.90 -12.75 -16.22
CA LEU A 558 20.40 -12.50 -14.85
C LEU A 558 20.76 -11.12 -14.28
N GLN A 559 21.68 -10.38 -14.89
CA GLN A 559 22.04 -9.02 -14.48
C GLN A 559 20.80 -8.11 -14.45
N GLY A 560 20.58 -7.43 -13.32
CA GLY A 560 19.40 -6.59 -13.11
C GLY A 560 18.17 -7.34 -12.59
N THR A 561 18.28 -8.63 -12.27
CA THR A 561 17.29 -9.40 -11.49
C THR A 561 17.68 -9.45 -10.00
N LEU A 562 16.82 -10.01 -9.13
CA LEU A 562 17.14 -10.17 -7.71
C LEU A 562 18.29 -11.15 -7.42
N GLY A 563 18.66 -11.99 -8.39
CA GLY A 563 19.43 -13.22 -8.15
C GLY A 563 18.67 -14.16 -7.20
N ALA A 564 19.43 -14.92 -6.41
CA ALA A 564 18.89 -15.76 -5.34
C ALA A 564 19.63 -15.45 -4.04
N ASP A 565 18.87 -15.34 -2.95
CA ASP A 565 19.43 -15.16 -1.63
C ASP A 565 20.06 -16.46 -1.11
N TRP A 566 21.20 -16.36 -0.42
CA TRP A 566 21.88 -17.50 0.18
C TRP A 566 21.07 -18.14 1.32
N ILE A 567 20.07 -17.45 1.89
CA ILE A 567 19.23 -17.81 3.05
C ILE A 567 20.05 -17.92 4.34
N HIS A 568 21.06 -18.79 4.32
CA HIS A 568 22.10 -18.87 5.33
C HIS A 568 23.46 -18.98 4.64
N ARG A 569 24.39 -18.07 4.94
CA ARG A 569 25.79 -18.22 4.54
C ARG A 569 26.36 -19.35 5.38
N GLY A 570 26.67 -20.48 4.75
CA GLY A 570 27.46 -21.51 5.41
C GLY A 570 28.73 -20.86 5.97
N GLN A 571 29.04 -21.09 7.26
CA GLN A 571 30.37 -20.80 7.76
C GLN A 571 31.32 -21.66 6.95
N GLY A 572 32.09 -21.03 6.05
CA GLY A 572 33.12 -21.69 5.27
C GLY A 572 34.22 -22.27 6.15
#